data_AF-Z9JGT6-F1
#
_entry.id   AF-Z9JGT6-F1
#
_cell.length_a   1.000
_cell.length_b   1.000
_cell.length_c   1.000
_cell.angle_alpha   90.00
_cell.angle_beta   90.00
_cell.angle_gamma   90.00
#
_symmetry.space_group_name_H-M   'P 1'
#
loop_
_entity.id
_entity.type
_entity.pdbx_description
1 polymer ?
#
loop_
_entity_poly.entity_id
_entity_poly.type
_entity_poly.pdbx_seq_one_letter_code
_entity_poly.pdbx_strand_id
1 'polypeptide(L)'
;MDNLIKQFTQSSPLAGGNAAYIEDLYEQYLVSPNSVDPKWKTYFDGFKGRDAGDIPHSAVIAHIADTAKQAVKTGTSQGPDDERERNIGRLITAYRSRGHLGARIDPLALTLPINPPDLDLPFHDLSQADLNSEFSTGGIGGQPRMKLRDLLAHLKATYTDTIGTEFMHIPEFEQRQWIYRRLENLGGKIAGNAASRKRTLERLTAAEGLERYLHTKYVGQKRFSLEGGDALIPLLDAVVRQAGHNDVKDIVIGMAHRGRLNVLVNTLGKNPRKLFDEFEGKFEHVHDNRAHTGDVKYHMGFSADIAVGDGKQIHLALAFNPSHLEIVDPVVAGSVRSRQERFGDTERKSVLPILIHGDAAFAGQGVVMELFQMSQARGFAVGGTLHVVINNQIGFTTSARDDARSTLYCTDVAKMIGAPVFHVNGDDPDAVVFVAQLAYEFRQQFKKDVVIDLVCYRRWGHNEADEPAATQPVMYQAIRKHQTTRELYATKLESEGVISADEAKAMVDNYRAKLDSGEFTTELASKHTDEFVIDWSKYLSGKLDDTVKTNVKRQTLNQLAALINTIPTDV
;
A
#
# COMPACT_ATOMS: atom_id res chain seq x y z
N MET A 1 -13.80 -46.31 -77.85
CA MET A 1 -13.23 -46.46 -76.50
C MET A 1 -11.77 -46.09 -76.59
N ASP A 2 -11.41 -44.87 -76.20
CA ASP A 2 -9.99 -44.46 -76.17
C ASP A 2 -9.27 -45.24 -75.07
N ASN A 3 -8.16 -45.89 -75.45
CA ASN A 3 -7.32 -46.71 -74.59
C ASN A 3 -6.66 -45.82 -73.52
N LEU A 4 -6.70 -46.23 -72.25
CA LEU A 4 -6.07 -45.55 -71.11
C LEU A 4 -4.59 -45.21 -71.40
N ILE A 5 -3.88 -46.09 -72.10
CA ILE A 5 -2.48 -45.88 -72.52
C ILE A 5 -2.35 -44.66 -73.43
N LYS A 6 -3.32 -44.43 -74.32
CA LYS A 6 -3.33 -43.29 -75.25
C LYS A 6 -3.54 -41.96 -74.51
N GLN A 7 -4.38 -41.96 -73.47
CA GLN A 7 -4.56 -40.79 -72.58
C GLN A 7 -3.30 -40.51 -71.74
N PHE A 8 -2.63 -41.55 -71.24
CA PHE A 8 -1.35 -41.38 -70.54
C PHE A 8 -0.24 -40.86 -71.46
N THR A 9 -0.11 -41.36 -72.69
CA THR A 9 0.88 -40.84 -73.64
C THR A 9 0.61 -39.39 -74.03
N GLN A 10 -0.67 -38.97 -74.11
CA GLN A 10 -1.06 -37.60 -74.43
C GLN A 10 -0.82 -36.61 -73.28
N SER A 11 -0.93 -37.07 -72.03
CA SER A 11 -0.76 -36.22 -70.83
C SER A 11 0.62 -36.31 -70.18
N SER A 12 1.40 -37.35 -70.48
CA SER A 12 2.75 -37.56 -69.97
C SER A 12 3.70 -36.36 -70.18
N PRO A 13 3.68 -35.64 -71.32
CA PRO A 13 4.52 -34.44 -71.49
C PRO A 13 4.16 -33.28 -70.57
N LEU A 14 2.97 -33.30 -69.97
CA LEU A 14 2.41 -32.24 -69.15
C LEU A 14 2.73 -32.38 -67.65
N ALA A 15 3.36 -33.49 -67.25
CA ALA A 15 3.62 -33.82 -65.85
C ALA A 15 5.12 -33.90 -65.54
N GLY A 16 5.47 -33.86 -64.25
CA GLY A 16 6.85 -34.04 -63.78
C GLY A 16 7.77 -32.88 -64.14
N GLY A 17 8.93 -33.17 -64.74
CA GLY A 17 10.00 -32.20 -64.99
C GLY A 17 9.66 -31.05 -65.95
N ASN A 18 8.55 -31.15 -66.70
CA ASN A 18 8.10 -30.10 -67.62
C ASN A 18 7.06 -29.15 -67.00
N ALA A 19 6.60 -29.42 -65.77
CA ALA A 19 5.52 -28.66 -65.15
C ALA A 19 5.85 -27.16 -65.05
N ALA A 20 7.07 -26.81 -64.61
CA ALA A 20 7.51 -25.41 -64.51
C ALA A 20 7.55 -24.70 -65.87
N TYR A 21 7.98 -25.41 -66.93
CA TYR A 21 8.00 -24.84 -68.29
C TYR A 21 6.60 -24.58 -68.84
N ILE A 22 5.64 -25.46 -68.53
CA ILE A 22 4.25 -25.30 -68.96
C ILE A 22 3.55 -24.22 -68.14
N GLU A 23 3.88 -24.09 -66.85
CA GLU A 23 3.43 -23.01 -65.99
C GLU A 23 3.92 -21.65 -66.51
N ASP A 24 5.20 -21.53 -66.88
CA ASP A 24 5.75 -20.32 -67.52
C ASP A 24 5.03 -19.97 -68.83
N LEU A 25 4.73 -20.98 -69.66
CA LEU A 25 3.95 -20.77 -70.89
C LEU A 25 2.51 -20.34 -70.57
N TYR A 26 1.89 -20.90 -69.53
CA TYR A 26 0.55 -20.50 -69.12
C TYR A 26 0.53 -19.08 -68.56
N GLU A 27 1.54 -18.69 -67.78
CA GLU A 27 1.70 -17.31 -67.31
C GLU A 27 1.80 -16.31 -68.47
N GLN A 28 2.62 -16.61 -69.48
CA GLN A 28 2.74 -15.78 -70.69
C GLN A 28 1.41 -15.69 -71.43
N TYR A 29 0.69 -16.81 -71.55
CA TYR A 29 -0.65 -16.86 -72.14
C TYR A 29 -1.66 -15.99 -71.38
N LEU A 30 -1.65 -16.00 -70.04
CA LEU A 30 -2.53 -15.16 -69.22
C LEU A 30 -2.26 -13.66 -69.43
N VAL A 31 -0.99 -13.27 -69.61
CA VAL A 31 -0.60 -11.89 -69.99
C VAL A 31 -1.07 -11.55 -71.40
N SER A 32 -0.74 -12.39 -72.39
CA SER A 32 -1.14 -12.22 -73.79
C SER A 32 -1.26 -13.57 -74.51
N PRO A 33 -2.45 -13.98 -74.99
CA PRO A 33 -2.65 -15.28 -75.63
C PRO A 33 -1.81 -15.53 -76.88
N ASN A 34 -1.41 -14.46 -77.57
CA ASN A 34 -0.62 -14.52 -78.80
C ASN A 34 0.89 -14.58 -78.53
N SER A 35 1.33 -14.57 -77.26
CA SER A 35 2.74 -14.66 -76.87
C SER A 35 3.30 -16.08 -76.87
N VAL A 36 2.41 -17.09 -76.90
CA VAL A 36 2.77 -18.51 -76.95
C VAL A 36 2.49 -19.11 -78.33
N ASP A 37 3.14 -20.25 -78.62
CA ASP A 37 2.92 -20.98 -79.87
C ASP A 37 1.42 -21.31 -80.08
N PRO A 38 0.89 -21.26 -81.32
CA PRO A 38 -0.51 -21.52 -81.61
C PRO A 38 -1.07 -22.84 -81.05
N LYS A 39 -0.22 -23.88 -80.93
CA LYS A 39 -0.61 -25.15 -80.32
C LYS A 39 -0.88 -25.02 -78.83
N TRP A 40 -0.01 -24.29 -78.11
CA TRP A 40 -0.19 -24.01 -76.68
C TRP A 40 -1.36 -23.06 -76.44
N LYS A 41 -1.53 -22.05 -77.29
CA LYS A 41 -2.70 -21.18 -77.23
C LYS A 41 -4.01 -21.98 -77.31
N THR A 42 -4.12 -22.87 -78.29
CA THR A 42 -5.31 -23.73 -78.47
C THR A 42 -5.55 -24.64 -77.26
N TYR A 43 -4.46 -25.15 -76.66
CA TYR A 43 -4.51 -25.97 -75.45
C TYR A 43 -5.01 -25.18 -74.23
N PHE A 44 -4.49 -23.97 -74.01
CA PHE A 44 -4.88 -23.10 -72.88
C PHE A 44 -6.24 -22.41 -73.05
N ASP A 45 -6.67 -22.13 -74.29
CA ASP A 45 -8.03 -21.64 -74.60
C ASP A 45 -9.09 -22.62 -74.04
N GLY A 46 -8.77 -23.93 -73.98
CA GLY A 46 -9.64 -24.96 -73.42
C GLY A 46 -9.88 -24.85 -71.91
N PHE A 47 -8.99 -24.21 -71.15
CA PHE A 47 -9.13 -24.05 -69.70
C PHE A 47 -10.05 -22.89 -69.30
N LYS A 48 -10.30 -21.93 -70.20
CA LYS A 48 -11.05 -20.69 -69.90
C LYS A 48 -10.52 -19.90 -68.70
N GLY A 49 -9.25 -20.09 -68.31
CA GLY A 49 -8.70 -19.48 -67.09
C GLY A 49 -8.79 -17.95 -67.06
N ARG A 50 -8.56 -17.27 -68.20
CA ARG A 50 -8.72 -15.81 -68.30
C ARG A 50 -10.17 -15.35 -68.05
N ASP A 51 -11.16 -16.13 -68.50
CA ASP A 51 -12.59 -15.86 -68.26
C ASP A 51 -13.00 -16.24 -66.82
N ALA A 52 -12.31 -17.21 -66.22
CA ALA A 52 -12.49 -17.65 -64.83
C ALA A 52 -11.76 -16.77 -63.81
N GLY A 53 -10.93 -15.82 -64.26
CA GLY A 53 -10.22 -14.86 -63.42
C GLY A 53 -8.79 -15.26 -63.02
N ASP A 54 -8.17 -16.23 -63.70
CA ASP A 54 -6.76 -16.58 -63.50
C ASP A 54 -5.87 -15.38 -63.82
N ILE A 55 -4.97 -15.07 -62.89
CA ILE A 55 -3.97 -14.01 -63.02
C ILE A 55 -2.56 -14.62 -63.06
N PRO A 56 -1.61 -14.03 -63.81
CA PRO A 56 -0.23 -14.50 -63.84
C PRO A 56 0.37 -14.51 -62.43
N HIS A 57 0.97 -15.63 -62.01
CA HIS A 57 1.55 -15.75 -60.68
C HIS A 57 2.75 -14.79 -60.50
N SER A 58 3.54 -14.54 -61.54
CA SER A 58 4.54 -13.46 -61.56
C SER A 58 3.98 -12.06 -61.26
N ALA A 59 2.75 -11.73 -61.68
CA ALA A 59 2.12 -10.46 -61.37
C ALA A 59 1.71 -10.37 -59.89
N VAL A 60 1.30 -11.48 -59.29
CA VAL A 60 1.02 -11.58 -57.85
C VAL A 60 2.31 -11.45 -57.05
N ILE A 61 3.38 -12.15 -57.44
CA ILE A 61 4.70 -12.03 -56.82
C ILE A 61 5.22 -10.59 -56.93
N ALA A 62 5.11 -9.97 -58.10
CA ALA A 62 5.51 -8.57 -58.31
C ALA A 62 4.68 -7.62 -57.45
N HIS A 63 3.37 -7.83 -57.35
CA HIS A 63 2.50 -7.03 -56.48
C HIS A 63 2.84 -7.21 -55.00
N ILE A 64 3.12 -8.43 -54.54
CA ILE A 64 3.58 -8.70 -53.17
C ILE A 64 4.95 -8.06 -52.93
N ALA A 65 5.88 -8.15 -53.88
CA ALA A 65 7.21 -7.53 -53.78
C ALA A 65 7.14 -6.00 -53.77
N ASP A 66 6.25 -5.40 -54.58
CA ASP A 66 6.01 -3.96 -54.57
C ASP A 66 5.25 -3.53 -53.32
N THR A 67 4.32 -4.33 -52.81
CA THR A 67 3.64 -4.09 -51.52
C THR A 67 4.62 -4.22 -50.36
N ALA A 68 5.59 -5.14 -50.42
CA ALA A 68 6.66 -5.27 -49.44
C ALA A 68 7.66 -4.09 -49.52
N LYS A 69 8.05 -3.66 -50.73
CA LYS A 69 8.86 -2.45 -50.93
C LYS A 69 8.11 -1.18 -50.52
N GLN A 70 6.80 -1.13 -50.74
CA GLN A 70 5.94 -0.05 -50.26
C GLN A 70 5.77 -0.14 -48.75
N ALA A 71 5.60 -1.30 -48.12
CA ALA A 71 5.58 -1.48 -46.66
C ALA A 71 6.92 -1.14 -45.99
N VAL A 72 8.04 -1.19 -46.73
CA VAL A 72 9.34 -0.67 -46.28
C VAL A 72 9.42 0.87 -46.45
N LYS A 73 8.62 1.47 -47.35
CA LYS A 73 8.49 2.93 -47.55
C LYS A 73 7.33 3.59 -46.78
N THR A 74 6.31 2.82 -46.39
CA THR A 74 5.12 3.18 -45.61
C THR A 74 5.10 2.51 -44.25
N GLY A 75 6.12 1.71 -43.92
CA GLY A 75 6.57 1.57 -42.55
C GLY A 75 6.77 2.98 -42.06
N THR A 76 5.86 3.43 -41.20
CA THR A 76 5.91 4.71 -40.51
C THR A 76 7.38 4.99 -40.22
N SER A 77 7.96 5.94 -40.94
CA SER A 77 9.25 6.46 -40.57
C SER A 77 9.01 7.02 -39.18
N GLN A 78 9.45 6.27 -38.16
CA GLN A 78 9.48 6.74 -36.79
C GLN A 78 10.38 7.96 -36.85
N GLY A 79 9.78 9.14 -36.91
CA GLY A 79 10.53 10.37 -36.83
C GLY A 79 11.29 10.38 -35.49
N PRO A 80 12.40 11.14 -35.39
CA PRO A 80 13.07 11.39 -34.10
C PRO A 80 12.09 11.85 -33.01
N ASP A 81 10.99 12.51 -33.40
CA ASP A 81 9.92 12.95 -32.48
C ASP A 81 9.10 11.78 -31.90
N ASP A 82 8.77 10.75 -32.69
CA ASP A 82 8.02 9.57 -32.22
C ASP A 82 8.85 8.72 -31.26
N GLU A 83 10.17 8.64 -31.47
CA GLU A 83 11.06 7.91 -30.58
C GLU A 83 11.22 8.61 -29.24
N ARG A 84 11.42 9.94 -29.26
CA ARG A 84 11.47 10.74 -28.03
C ARG A 84 10.17 10.68 -27.25
N GLU A 85 9.01 10.75 -27.91
CA GLU A 85 7.70 10.59 -27.25
C GLU A 85 7.56 9.21 -26.56
N ARG A 86 8.05 8.13 -27.18
CA ARG A 86 8.08 6.80 -26.51
C ARG A 86 9.02 6.76 -25.31
N ASN A 87 10.17 7.42 -25.41
CA ASN A 87 11.16 7.48 -24.32
C ASN A 87 10.61 8.25 -23.11
N ILE A 88 9.77 9.26 -23.33
CA ILE A 88 9.01 9.94 -22.26
C ILE A 88 8.07 8.96 -21.54
N GLY A 89 7.35 8.12 -22.28
CA GLY A 89 6.50 7.08 -21.69
C GLY A 89 7.30 6.07 -20.84
N ARG A 90 8.51 5.72 -21.26
CA ARG A 90 9.44 4.85 -20.49
C ARG A 90 9.92 5.54 -19.22
N LEU A 91 10.30 6.82 -19.30
CA LEU A 91 10.70 7.63 -18.15
C LEU A 91 9.58 7.69 -17.10
N ILE A 92 8.36 8.03 -17.51
CA ILE A 92 7.18 8.04 -16.62
C ILE A 92 7.00 6.68 -15.94
N THR A 93 7.11 5.59 -16.70
CA THR A 93 6.97 4.23 -16.16
C THR A 93 8.08 3.91 -15.16
N ALA A 94 9.30 4.37 -15.41
CA ALA A 94 10.43 4.20 -14.48
C ALA A 94 10.17 4.94 -13.15
N TYR A 95 9.69 6.18 -13.17
CA TYR A 95 9.32 6.91 -11.95
C TYR A 95 8.19 6.22 -11.16
N ARG A 96 7.14 5.75 -11.85
CA ARG A 96 6.05 4.98 -11.22
C ARG A 96 6.53 3.69 -10.57
N SER A 97 7.48 2.99 -11.20
CA SER A 97 7.93 1.67 -10.77
C SER A 97 9.04 1.74 -9.73
N ARG A 98 9.96 2.69 -9.87
CA ARG A 98 11.25 2.73 -9.16
C ARG A 98 11.58 4.09 -8.55
N GLY A 99 10.69 5.08 -8.68
CA GLY A 99 10.88 6.41 -8.08
C GLY A 99 11.12 6.35 -6.57
N HIS A 100 10.48 5.40 -5.87
CA HIS A 100 10.68 5.14 -4.45
C HIS A 100 12.16 4.89 -4.06
N LEU A 101 13.00 4.37 -4.98
CA LEU A 101 14.44 4.17 -4.73
C LEU A 101 15.23 5.49 -4.69
N GLY A 102 14.67 6.57 -5.24
CA GLY A 102 15.23 7.93 -5.18
C GLY A 102 14.55 8.84 -4.16
N ALA A 103 13.59 8.32 -3.38
CA ALA A 103 12.84 9.11 -2.42
C ALA A 103 13.67 9.44 -1.16
N ARG A 104 13.47 10.64 -0.62
CA ARG A 104 14.13 11.14 0.60
C ARG A 104 13.32 10.77 1.84
N ILE A 105 13.22 9.46 2.07
CA ILE A 105 12.40 8.89 3.16
C ILE A 105 13.13 8.81 4.50
N ASP A 106 14.47 8.79 4.52
CA ASP A 106 15.25 8.68 5.77
C ASP A 106 15.42 10.05 6.45
N PRO A 107 14.84 10.30 7.63
CA PRO A 107 14.99 11.56 8.36
C PRO A 107 16.43 11.85 8.80
N LEU A 108 17.25 10.81 9.00
CA LEU A 108 18.64 10.96 9.43
C LEU A 108 19.61 11.14 8.27
N ALA A 109 19.14 10.93 7.02
CA ALA A 109 19.96 10.93 5.81
C ALA A 109 21.23 10.06 5.92
N LEU A 110 21.14 8.92 6.62
CA LEU A 110 22.23 7.95 6.78
C LEU A 110 22.18 6.86 5.72
N THR A 111 21.00 6.61 5.16
CA THR A 111 20.80 5.66 4.07
C THR A 111 21.53 6.15 2.81
N LEU A 112 22.42 5.30 2.29
CA LEU A 112 23.15 5.61 1.06
C LEU A 112 22.17 5.71 -0.12
N PRO A 113 22.24 6.78 -0.95
CA PRO A 113 21.42 6.89 -2.14
C PRO A 113 21.66 5.72 -3.10
N ILE A 114 20.58 5.07 -3.54
CA ILE A 114 20.64 3.94 -4.49
C ILE A 114 20.97 4.44 -5.91
N ASN A 115 20.54 5.66 -6.26
CA ASN A 115 20.72 6.30 -7.58
C ASN A 115 20.34 5.38 -8.75
N PRO A 116 19.05 5.04 -8.91
CA PRO A 116 18.58 4.21 -10.01
C PRO A 116 18.83 4.90 -11.38
N PRO A 117 19.65 4.33 -12.27
CA PRO A 117 20.03 4.99 -13.53
C PRO A 117 18.83 5.22 -14.46
N ASP A 118 17.78 4.41 -14.32
CA ASP A 118 16.56 4.50 -15.10
C ASP A 118 15.63 5.64 -14.68
N LEU A 119 15.99 6.45 -13.68
CA LEU A 119 15.32 7.74 -13.41
C LEU A 119 16.00 8.94 -14.11
N ASP A 120 17.19 8.73 -14.68
CA ASP A 120 17.96 9.76 -15.37
C ASP A 120 17.66 9.79 -16.87
N LEU A 121 17.72 10.99 -17.44
CA LEU A 121 17.42 11.22 -18.86
C LEU A 121 18.28 10.36 -19.82
N PRO A 122 19.61 10.22 -19.63
CA PRO A 122 20.43 9.49 -20.58
C PRO A 122 20.08 8.00 -20.69
N PHE A 123 19.44 7.40 -19.68
CA PHE A 123 18.98 6.01 -19.75
C PHE A 123 17.86 5.82 -20.79
N HIS A 124 17.12 6.89 -21.09
CA HIS A 124 16.02 6.90 -22.05
C HIS A 124 16.39 7.64 -23.35
N ASP A 125 17.67 7.76 -23.67
CA ASP A 125 18.15 8.52 -24.85
C ASP A 125 17.60 9.96 -24.91
N LEU A 126 17.39 10.56 -23.74
CA LEU A 126 17.00 11.96 -23.56
C LEU A 126 18.17 12.76 -22.99
N SER A 127 18.20 14.05 -23.27
CA SER A 127 19.29 14.93 -22.88
C SER A 127 18.80 16.23 -22.26
N GLN A 128 19.74 17.01 -21.73
CA GLN A 128 19.44 18.37 -21.26
C GLN A 128 18.93 19.29 -22.39
N ALA A 129 19.24 18.99 -23.65
CA ALA A 129 18.76 19.76 -24.80
C ALA A 129 17.24 19.60 -25.01
N ASP A 130 16.66 18.48 -24.57
CA ASP A 130 15.24 18.18 -24.72
C ASP A 130 14.37 18.83 -23.64
N LEU A 131 14.97 19.45 -22.61
CA LEU A 131 14.24 20.01 -21.45
C LEU A 131 13.15 21.02 -21.82
N ASN A 132 13.37 21.79 -22.88
CA ASN A 132 12.43 22.83 -23.33
C ASN A 132 11.44 22.34 -24.41
N SER A 133 11.60 21.11 -24.89
CA SER A 133 10.66 20.46 -25.81
C SER A 133 9.43 19.97 -25.05
N GLU A 134 8.27 20.07 -25.70
CA GLU A 134 7.00 19.58 -25.17
C GLU A 134 6.70 18.17 -25.65
N PHE A 135 6.24 17.32 -24.73
CA PHE A 135 5.92 15.92 -24.97
C PHE A 135 4.53 15.58 -24.45
N SER A 136 3.94 14.53 -25.01
CA SER A 136 2.74 13.90 -24.48
C SER A 136 3.04 13.22 -23.15
N THR A 137 2.22 13.47 -22.15
CA THR A 137 2.39 12.89 -20.80
C THR A 137 1.38 11.77 -20.52
N GLY A 138 0.43 11.54 -21.44
CA GLY A 138 -0.71 10.66 -21.18
C GLY A 138 -1.69 11.21 -20.12
N GLY A 139 -1.66 12.51 -19.85
CA GLY A 139 -2.59 13.18 -18.92
C GLY A 139 -2.12 13.26 -17.47
N ILE A 140 -0.82 13.11 -17.20
CA ILE A 140 -0.22 13.32 -15.87
C ILE A 140 -0.59 14.70 -15.33
N GLY A 141 -1.02 14.78 -14.08
CA GLY A 141 -1.41 16.06 -13.46
C GLY A 141 -2.57 16.77 -14.15
N GLY A 142 -3.38 16.05 -14.94
CA GLY A 142 -4.44 16.62 -15.77
C GLY A 142 -3.95 17.39 -17.00
N GLN A 143 -2.65 17.37 -17.30
CA GLN A 143 -2.07 18.06 -18.45
C GLN A 143 -1.73 17.03 -19.54
N PRO A 144 -2.28 17.13 -20.77
CA PRO A 144 -1.98 16.15 -21.82
C PRO A 144 -0.56 16.29 -22.40
N ARG A 145 0.03 17.49 -22.30
CA ARG A 145 1.40 17.78 -22.72
C ARG A 145 2.12 18.64 -21.68
N MET A 146 3.43 18.47 -21.56
CA MET A 146 4.30 19.27 -20.69
C MET A 146 5.68 19.43 -21.33
N LYS A 147 6.41 20.49 -20.99
CA LYS A 147 7.85 20.53 -21.26
C LYS A 147 8.54 19.47 -20.42
N LEU A 148 9.58 18.83 -20.95
CA LEU A 148 10.30 17.77 -20.22
C LEU A 148 10.80 18.23 -18.86
N ARG A 149 11.27 19.48 -18.73
CA ARG A 149 11.69 20.04 -17.43
C ARG A 149 10.56 20.08 -16.39
N ASP A 150 9.35 20.40 -16.82
CA ASP A 150 8.18 20.55 -15.95
C ASP A 150 7.65 19.14 -15.59
N LEU A 151 7.66 18.21 -16.55
CA LEU A 151 7.34 16.80 -16.32
C LEU A 151 8.32 16.16 -15.32
N LEU A 152 9.63 16.37 -15.47
CA LEU A 152 10.63 15.86 -14.53
C LEU A 152 10.43 16.42 -13.12
N ALA A 153 10.20 17.72 -12.99
CA ALA A 153 9.92 18.35 -11.70
C ALA A 153 8.67 17.73 -11.05
N HIS A 154 7.62 17.51 -11.84
CA HIS A 154 6.37 16.89 -11.40
C HIS A 154 6.57 15.43 -10.95
N LEU A 155 7.29 14.62 -11.74
CA LEU A 155 7.60 13.23 -11.41
C LEU A 155 8.47 13.12 -10.16
N LYS A 156 9.48 13.99 -10.00
CA LYS A 156 10.33 14.05 -8.81
C LYS A 156 9.55 14.44 -7.56
N ALA A 157 8.73 15.49 -7.65
CA ALA A 157 7.86 15.92 -6.55
C ALA A 157 6.83 14.84 -6.17
N THR A 158 6.44 13.97 -7.10
CA THR A 158 5.45 12.92 -6.88
C THR A 158 6.05 11.63 -6.29
N TYR A 159 7.22 11.21 -6.78
CA TYR A 159 7.75 9.86 -6.53
C TYR A 159 9.12 9.79 -5.84
N THR A 160 9.84 10.92 -5.75
CA THR A 160 11.22 10.96 -5.23
C THR A 160 11.40 12.01 -4.12
N ASP A 161 10.31 12.53 -3.56
CA ASP A 161 10.36 13.48 -2.45
C ASP A 161 10.32 12.74 -1.10
N THR A 162 9.56 13.23 -0.11
CA THR A 162 9.42 12.62 1.22
C THR A 162 8.50 11.39 1.24
N ILE A 163 7.94 11.01 0.08
CA ILE A 163 7.11 9.81 -0.12
C ILE A 163 7.74 8.96 -1.23
N GLY A 164 7.99 7.69 -0.93
CA GLY A 164 8.28 6.64 -1.90
C GLY A 164 7.13 5.65 -1.97
N THR A 165 6.60 5.37 -3.16
CA THR A 165 5.44 4.48 -3.31
C THR A 165 5.78 3.23 -4.12
N GLU A 166 5.55 2.05 -3.55
CA GLU A 166 5.61 0.76 -4.25
C GLU A 166 4.19 0.26 -4.54
N PHE A 167 3.81 0.26 -5.82
CA PHE A 167 2.48 -0.17 -6.23
C PHE A 167 2.45 -0.84 -7.61
N MET A 168 3.50 -0.70 -8.42
CA MET A 168 3.52 -1.25 -9.77
C MET A 168 3.58 -2.79 -9.81
N HIS A 169 3.92 -3.45 -8.68
CA HIS A 169 3.84 -4.90 -8.50
C HIS A 169 2.41 -5.43 -8.33
N ILE A 170 1.43 -4.56 -8.11
CA ILE A 170 0.02 -4.94 -7.95
C ILE A 170 -0.52 -5.45 -9.30
N PRO A 171 -1.10 -6.66 -9.36
CA PRO A 171 -1.59 -7.22 -10.62
C PRO A 171 -2.80 -6.46 -11.17
N GLU A 172 -3.70 -6.00 -10.31
CA GLU A 172 -4.92 -5.29 -10.73
C GLU A 172 -4.61 -3.90 -11.30
N PHE A 173 -4.93 -3.71 -12.58
CA PHE A 173 -4.74 -2.42 -13.27
C PHE A 173 -5.48 -1.27 -12.59
N GLU A 174 -6.73 -1.49 -12.17
CA GLU A 174 -7.56 -0.45 -11.55
C GLU A 174 -6.95 0.09 -10.26
N GLN A 175 -6.31 -0.78 -9.47
CA GLN A 175 -5.62 -0.40 -8.23
C GLN A 175 -4.38 0.44 -8.53
N ARG A 176 -3.55 0.01 -9.49
CA ARG A 176 -2.38 0.79 -9.93
C ARG A 176 -2.79 2.16 -10.46
N GLN A 177 -3.83 2.19 -11.30
CA GLN A 177 -4.37 3.43 -11.86
C GLN A 177 -4.94 4.37 -10.81
N TRP A 178 -5.65 3.84 -9.83
CA TRP A 178 -6.21 4.63 -8.75
C TRP A 178 -5.11 5.33 -7.94
N ILE A 179 -3.98 4.65 -7.69
CA ILE A 179 -2.84 5.18 -6.95
C ILE A 179 -2.12 6.26 -7.78
N TYR A 180 -1.63 5.93 -8.99
CA TYR A 180 -0.83 6.90 -9.75
C TYR A 180 -1.63 8.16 -10.10
N ARG A 181 -2.95 8.04 -10.38
CA ARG A 181 -3.78 9.23 -10.66
C ARG A 181 -3.87 10.17 -9.47
N ARG A 182 -4.02 9.65 -8.25
CA ARG A 182 -4.10 10.49 -7.05
C ARG A 182 -2.79 11.21 -6.77
N LEU A 183 -1.68 10.47 -6.82
CA LEU A 183 -0.35 11.03 -6.60
C LEU A 183 -0.01 12.08 -7.66
N GLU A 184 -0.19 11.73 -8.94
CA GLU A 184 0.17 12.59 -10.06
C GLU A 184 -0.75 13.81 -10.20
N ASN A 185 -2.01 13.75 -9.77
CA ASN A 185 -2.88 14.94 -9.80
C ASN A 185 -2.44 16.01 -8.80
N LEU A 186 -1.83 15.61 -7.68
CA LEU A 186 -1.30 16.53 -6.70
C LEU A 186 0.07 17.10 -7.09
N GLY A 187 0.91 16.30 -7.76
CA GLY A 187 2.24 16.75 -8.20
C GLY A 187 3.12 17.20 -7.03
N GLY A 188 3.05 16.50 -5.90
CA GLY A 188 3.74 16.86 -4.65
C GLY A 188 3.04 17.91 -3.78
N LYS A 189 1.89 18.46 -4.18
CA LYS A 189 1.11 19.39 -3.36
C LYS A 189 0.25 18.66 -2.34
N ILE A 190 0.89 18.12 -1.31
CA ILE A 190 0.30 17.24 -0.28
C ILE A 190 -0.13 17.98 0.99
N ALA A 191 0.31 19.22 1.19
CA ALA A 191 0.01 19.98 2.41
C ALA A 191 -1.50 20.24 2.56
N GLY A 192 -2.04 19.92 3.74
CA GLY A 192 -3.42 20.20 4.09
C GLY A 192 -3.69 21.70 4.27
N ASN A 193 -4.96 22.03 4.56
CA ASN A 193 -5.31 23.40 4.94
C ASN A 193 -4.70 23.80 6.30
N ALA A 194 -4.71 25.09 6.61
CA ALA A 194 -4.12 25.64 7.84
C ALA A 194 -4.67 24.99 9.13
N ALA A 195 -5.97 24.69 9.20
CA ALA A 195 -6.58 24.06 10.36
C ALA A 195 -6.08 22.62 10.58
N SER A 196 -5.99 21.84 9.49
CA SER A 196 -5.44 20.48 9.51
C SER A 196 -3.98 20.50 9.98
N ARG A 197 -3.17 21.42 9.44
CA ARG A 197 -1.74 21.54 9.80
C ARG A 197 -1.53 21.98 11.25
N LYS A 198 -2.36 22.89 11.77
CA LYS A 198 -2.37 23.24 13.20
C LYS A 198 -2.73 22.04 14.08
N ARG A 199 -3.72 21.22 13.67
CA ARG A 199 -4.05 19.96 14.37
C ARG A 199 -2.88 18.97 14.34
N THR A 200 -2.22 18.81 13.18
CA THR A 200 -1.02 17.97 13.07
C THR A 200 0.07 18.41 14.05
N LEU A 201 0.37 19.71 14.15
CA LEU A 201 1.33 20.23 15.12
C LEU A 201 0.87 20.00 16.57
N GLU A 202 -0.42 20.18 16.85
CA GLU A 202 -0.99 19.95 18.18
C GLU A 202 -0.87 18.48 18.60
N ARG A 203 -1.09 17.53 17.68
CA ARG A 203 -0.90 16.09 17.92
C ARG A 203 0.59 15.71 18.08
N LEU A 204 1.50 16.31 17.32
CA LEU A 204 2.95 16.15 17.53
C LEU A 204 3.39 16.71 18.88
N THR A 205 2.80 17.84 19.29
CA THR A 205 3.04 18.44 20.61
C THR A 205 2.61 17.51 21.73
N ALA A 206 1.44 16.88 21.57
CA ALA A 206 0.96 15.89 22.52
C ALA A 206 1.88 14.65 22.58
N ALA A 207 2.37 14.19 21.43
CA ALA A 207 3.28 13.07 21.32
C ALA A 207 4.59 13.33 22.10
N GLU A 208 5.31 14.39 21.74
CA GLU A 208 6.57 14.75 22.38
C GLU A 208 6.39 15.15 23.85
N GLY A 209 5.32 15.90 24.14
CA GLY A 209 5.04 16.42 25.47
C GLY A 209 4.87 15.32 26.52
N LEU A 210 4.16 14.24 26.17
CA LEU A 210 3.97 13.10 27.07
C LEU A 210 5.30 12.41 27.36
N GLU A 211 6.11 12.19 26.33
CA GLU A 211 7.39 11.50 26.45
C GLU A 211 8.37 12.29 27.31
N ARG A 212 8.50 13.60 27.07
CA ARG A 212 9.33 14.49 27.90
C ARG A 212 8.85 14.55 29.34
N TYR A 213 7.53 14.56 29.57
CA TYR A 213 6.94 14.53 30.92
C TYR A 213 7.30 13.24 31.66
N LEU A 214 7.10 12.07 31.02
CA LEU A 214 7.42 10.78 31.60
C LEU A 214 8.92 10.63 31.84
N HIS A 215 9.76 11.10 30.91
CA HIS A 215 11.22 11.08 31.05
C HIS A 215 11.70 11.86 32.28
N THR A 216 11.09 13.02 32.53
CA THR A 216 11.46 13.89 33.66
C THR A 216 10.93 13.35 34.99
N LYS A 217 9.67 12.87 35.02
CA LYS A 217 9.00 12.46 36.26
C LYS A 217 9.37 11.04 36.71
N TYR A 218 9.61 10.13 35.77
CA TYR A 218 9.85 8.71 36.02
C TYR A 218 11.20 8.27 35.44
N VAL A 219 12.28 8.88 35.92
CA VAL A 219 13.66 8.63 35.46
C VAL A 219 14.02 7.14 35.58
N GLY A 220 14.55 6.56 34.51
CA GLY A 220 15.00 5.17 34.46
C GLY A 220 13.89 4.12 34.35
N GLN A 221 12.61 4.53 34.36
CA GLN A 221 11.49 3.61 34.15
C GLN A 221 11.33 3.30 32.66
N LYS A 222 11.21 2.00 32.35
CA LYS A 222 10.96 1.54 30.98
C LYS A 222 9.58 2.00 30.49
N ARG A 223 9.57 2.74 29.39
CA ARG A 223 8.33 3.21 28.73
C ARG A 223 8.27 2.91 27.23
N PHE A 224 9.40 2.55 26.61
CA PHE A 224 9.51 2.28 25.17
C PHE A 224 9.06 3.48 24.33
N SER A 225 9.73 4.59 24.59
CA SER A 225 9.41 5.93 24.09
C SER A 225 9.14 5.99 22.60
N LEU A 226 8.14 6.79 22.20
CA LEU A 226 7.88 7.09 20.80
C LEU A 226 8.88 8.10 20.19
N GLU A 227 9.67 8.80 20.99
CA GLU A 227 10.52 9.92 20.53
C GLU A 227 11.38 9.53 19.31
N GLY A 228 11.22 10.31 18.23
CA GLY A 228 11.78 10.07 16.90
C GLY A 228 10.82 9.41 15.91
N GLY A 229 9.69 8.85 16.39
CA GLY A 229 8.57 8.31 15.61
C GLY A 229 7.25 9.03 15.92
N ASP A 230 7.32 10.29 16.37
CA ASP A 230 6.21 11.10 16.88
C ASP A 230 5.05 11.24 15.90
N ALA A 231 5.34 11.19 14.59
CA ALA A 231 4.37 11.29 13.51
C ALA A 231 3.35 10.12 13.47
N LEU A 232 3.53 9.06 14.25
CA LEU A 232 2.51 8.03 14.44
C LEU A 232 1.20 8.61 15.01
N ILE A 233 1.27 9.59 15.92
CA ILE A 233 0.08 10.16 16.56
C ILE A 233 -0.78 10.97 15.58
N PRO A 234 -0.24 11.92 14.78
CA PRO A 234 -1.01 12.57 13.74
C PRO A 234 -1.45 11.61 12.62
N LEU A 235 -0.68 10.56 12.31
CA LEU A 235 -1.12 9.50 11.38
C LEU A 235 -2.42 8.85 11.87
N LEU A 236 -2.46 8.41 13.12
CA LEU A 236 -3.65 7.78 13.71
C LEU A 236 -4.80 8.77 13.84
N ASP A 237 -4.56 10.03 14.24
CA ASP A 237 -5.60 11.07 14.31
C ASP A 237 -6.26 11.28 12.93
N ALA A 238 -5.48 11.34 11.85
CA ALA A 238 -6.00 11.49 10.49
C ALA A 238 -6.92 10.32 10.09
N VAL A 239 -6.50 9.08 10.35
CA VAL A 239 -7.29 7.88 10.02
C VAL A 239 -8.54 7.80 10.87
N VAL A 240 -8.44 7.98 12.19
CA VAL A 240 -9.58 7.90 13.13
C VAL A 240 -10.65 8.92 12.75
N ARG A 241 -10.25 10.17 12.46
CA ARG A 241 -11.19 11.23 12.07
C ARG A 241 -11.85 10.95 10.73
N GLN A 242 -11.08 10.55 9.72
CA GLN A 242 -11.64 10.24 8.40
C GLN A 242 -12.53 8.99 8.44
N ALA A 243 -12.17 7.98 9.22
CA ALA A 243 -12.98 6.79 9.45
C ALA A 243 -14.32 7.13 10.12
N GLY A 244 -14.29 7.91 11.21
CA GLY A 244 -15.53 8.34 11.88
C GLY A 244 -16.41 9.23 11.00
N HIS A 245 -15.82 10.08 10.16
CA HIS A 245 -16.57 10.88 9.17
C HIS A 245 -17.23 10.02 8.09
N ASN A 246 -16.63 8.87 7.75
CA ASN A 246 -17.16 7.88 6.82
C ASN A 246 -18.04 6.81 7.49
N ASP A 247 -18.51 7.07 8.70
CA ASP A 247 -19.42 6.19 9.46
C ASP A 247 -18.86 4.78 9.74
N VAL A 248 -17.52 4.65 9.81
CA VAL A 248 -16.88 3.49 10.42
C VAL A 248 -17.25 3.48 11.90
N LYS A 249 -17.78 2.35 12.37
CA LYS A 249 -18.23 2.19 13.76
C LYS A 249 -17.07 1.92 14.71
N ASP A 250 -16.20 1.00 14.30
CA ASP A 250 -15.18 0.43 15.16
C ASP A 250 -13.80 0.43 14.49
N ILE A 251 -12.77 0.84 15.23
CA ILE A 251 -11.38 0.56 14.92
C ILE A 251 -10.80 -0.34 15.99
N VAL A 252 -10.22 -1.47 15.58
CA VAL A 252 -9.51 -2.38 16.48
C VAL A 252 -8.02 -2.30 16.16
N ILE A 253 -7.23 -1.98 17.18
CA ILE A 253 -5.79 -1.72 17.06
C ILE A 253 -5.01 -2.88 17.69
N GLY A 254 -4.09 -3.46 16.92
CA GLY A 254 -3.00 -4.30 17.43
C GLY A 254 -1.69 -3.52 17.39
N MET A 255 -0.92 -3.53 18.47
CA MET A 255 0.40 -2.91 18.47
C MET A 255 1.37 -3.53 19.48
N ALA A 256 2.66 -3.40 19.20
CA ALA A 256 3.73 -3.74 20.12
C ALA A 256 3.93 -2.67 21.23
N HIS A 257 5.13 -2.60 21.81
CA HIS A 257 5.46 -1.69 22.92
C HIS A 257 5.75 -0.24 22.48
N ARG A 258 6.30 -0.03 21.28
CA ARG A 258 6.84 1.27 20.85
C ARG A 258 5.75 2.34 20.76
N GLY A 259 5.85 3.37 21.61
CA GLY A 259 4.88 4.46 21.68
C GLY A 259 3.47 4.06 22.15
N ARG A 260 3.30 2.87 22.72
CA ARG A 260 1.98 2.38 23.16
C ARG A 260 1.33 3.27 24.21
N LEU A 261 2.11 3.77 25.17
CA LEU A 261 1.60 4.71 26.17
C LEU A 261 1.11 6.01 25.55
N ASN A 262 1.79 6.44 24.48
CA ASN A 262 1.40 7.60 23.70
C ASN A 262 0.08 7.39 22.97
N VAL A 263 -0.07 6.26 22.28
CA VAL A 263 -1.35 5.87 21.64
C VAL A 263 -2.47 5.78 22.67
N LEU A 264 -2.24 5.14 23.82
CA LEU A 264 -3.23 5.06 24.90
C LEU A 264 -3.74 6.43 25.35
N VAL A 265 -2.83 7.37 25.62
CA VAL A 265 -3.19 8.69 26.17
C VAL A 265 -3.69 9.64 25.07
N ASN A 266 -2.96 9.76 23.96
CA ASN A 266 -3.18 10.78 22.93
C ASN A 266 -4.07 10.32 21.76
N THR A 267 -4.40 9.03 21.66
CA THR A 267 -5.35 8.50 20.65
C THR A 267 -6.60 7.91 21.31
N LEU A 268 -6.45 7.05 22.33
CA LEU A 268 -7.60 6.42 23.00
C LEU A 268 -8.12 7.21 24.22
N GLY A 269 -7.46 8.30 24.61
CA GLY A 269 -7.90 9.14 25.72
C GLY A 269 -7.86 8.43 27.08
N LYS A 270 -6.89 7.53 27.31
CA LYS A 270 -6.60 7.02 28.65
C LYS A 270 -6.22 8.19 29.55
N ASN A 271 -6.85 8.29 30.71
CA ASN A 271 -6.59 9.38 31.64
C ASN A 271 -5.10 9.35 32.08
N PRO A 272 -4.34 10.46 31.97
CA PRO A 272 -2.94 10.51 32.36
C PRO A 272 -2.69 10.11 33.82
N ARG A 273 -3.58 10.46 34.76
CA ARG A 273 -3.45 10.06 36.18
C ARG A 273 -3.48 8.56 36.36
N LYS A 274 -4.37 7.85 35.65
CA LYS A 274 -4.40 6.38 35.70
C LYS A 274 -3.11 5.76 35.20
N LEU A 275 -2.52 6.34 34.13
CA LEU A 275 -1.21 5.90 33.66
C LEU A 275 -0.13 6.17 34.73
N PHE A 276 -0.14 7.34 35.36
CA PHE A 276 0.83 7.70 36.40
C PHE A 276 0.72 6.78 37.63
N ASP A 277 -0.49 6.42 38.04
CA ASP A 277 -0.73 5.43 39.10
C ASP A 277 -0.08 4.08 38.76
N GLU A 278 -0.15 3.61 37.52
CA GLU A 278 0.53 2.38 37.05
C GLU A 278 2.07 2.51 37.09
N PHE A 279 2.63 3.71 36.89
CA PHE A 279 4.07 3.95 37.09
C PHE A 279 4.47 3.92 38.57
N GLU A 280 3.54 4.26 39.46
CA GLU A 280 3.73 4.24 40.92
C GLU A 280 3.37 2.88 41.55
N GLY A 281 3.01 1.88 40.74
CA GLY A 281 2.63 0.53 41.20
C GLY A 281 1.22 0.43 41.79
N LYS A 282 0.37 1.44 41.56
CA LYS A 282 -1.03 1.46 42.00
C LYS A 282 -1.91 0.94 40.86
N PHE A 283 -2.39 -0.28 40.99
CA PHE A 283 -3.28 -0.92 40.01
C PHE A 283 -4.73 -0.97 40.52
N GLU A 284 -5.71 -0.94 39.61
CA GLU A 284 -7.14 -0.98 39.95
C GLU A 284 -7.60 -2.31 40.59
N HIS A 285 -6.81 -3.38 40.44
CA HIS A 285 -7.15 -4.71 40.98
C HIS A 285 -6.39 -5.04 42.27
N VAL A 286 -7.08 -5.62 43.23
CA VAL A 286 -6.53 -6.05 44.52
C VAL A 286 -5.59 -7.25 44.29
N HIS A 287 -4.35 -7.15 44.78
CA HIS A 287 -3.27 -8.13 44.59
C HIS A 287 -3.56 -9.56 45.10
N ASP A 288 -4.63 -9.77 45.89
CA ASP A 288 -4.99 -11.09 46.44
C ASP A 288 -5.96 -11.91 45.57
N ASN A 289 -6.43 -11.39 44.43
CA ASN A 289 -7.28 -12.17 43.52
C ASN A 289 -6.44 -12.89 42.45
N ARG A 290 -6.34 -14.22 42.55
CA ARG A 290 -5.64 -15.07 41.56
C ARG A 290 -6.25 -15.00 40.15
N ALA A 291 -7.47 -14.48 40.00
CA ALA A 291 -8.07 -14.21 38.69
C ALA A 291 -7.46 -12.97 37.98
N HIS A 292 -6.68 -12.16 38.70
CA HIS A 292 -6.02 -10.95 38.21
C HIS A 292 -4.54 -10.92 38.63
N THR A 293 -3.74 -11.82 38.06
CA THR A 293 -2.27 -11.82 38.27
C THR A 293 -1.57 -10.58 37.68
N GLY A 294 -2.30 -9.79 36.88
CA GLY A 294 -1.80 -8.59 36.22
C GLY A 294 -0.91 -8.88 35.01
N ASP A 295 -0.52 -7.80 34.32
CA ASP A 295 0.52 -7.78 33.29
C ASP A 295 1.22 -6.41 33.34
N VAL A 296 2.32 -6.25 32.60
CA VAL A 296 3.04 -4.98 32.51
C VAL A 296 2.20 -3.91 31.77
N LYS A 297 2.34 -2.64 32.17
CA LYS A 297 1.55 -1.50 31.67
C LYS A 297 1.45 -1.37 30.15
N TYR A 298 2.49 -1.77 29.42
CA TYR A 298 2.54 -1.74 27.96
C TYR A 298 1.99 -3.01 27.28
N HIS A 299 1.29 -3.88 27.98
CA HIS A 299 0.48 -4.99 27.43
C HIS A 299 -1.03 -4.76 27.61
N MET A 300 -1.42 -3.78 28.42
CA MET A 300 -2.82 -3.52 28.75
C MET A 300 -3.57 -2.99 27.53
N GLY A 301 -4.73 -3.57 27.27
CA GLY A 301 -5.71 -3.06 26.31
C GLY A 301 -6.51 -1.91 26.89
N PHE A 302 -7.25 -1.22 26.02
CA PHE A 302 -8.10 -0.10 26.40
C PHE A 302 -9.18 0.12 25.35
N SER A 303 -10.32 0.67 25.72
CA SER A 303 -11.34 1.07 24.76
C SER A 303 -12.01 2.37 25.16
N ALA A 304 -12.39 3.16 24.17
CA ALA A 304 -13.06 4.45 24.34
C ALA A 304 -13.81 4.83 23.07
N ASP A 305 -14.86 5.64 23.23
CA ASP A 305 -15.51 6.31 22.12
C ASP A 305 -14.88 7.69 21.94
N ILE A 306 -14.42 7.99 20.72
CA ILE A 306 -13.71 9.22 20.38
C ILE A 306 -14.62 10.11 19.54
N ALA A 307 -14.71 11.39 19.90
CA ALA A 307 -15.45 12.38 19.12
C ALA A 307 -14.60 12.85 17.94
N VAL A 308 -15.15 12.81 16.72
CA VAL A 308 -14.45 13.19 15.49
C VAL A 308 -14.94 14.51 14.88
N GLY A 309 -15.84 15.21 15.58
CA GLY A 309 -16.48 16.45 15.12
C GLY A 309 -17.84 16.20 14.48
N ASP A 310 -18.61 17.28 14.25
CA ASP A 310 -19.92 17.25 13.59
C ASP A 310 -20.94 16.29 14.23
N GLY A 311 -20.83 16.06 15.53
CA GLY A 311 -21.67 15.11 16.28
C GLY A 311 -21.38 13.64 15.99
N LYS A 312 -20.35 13.33 15.19
CA LYS A 312 -19.91 11.97 14.90
C LYS A 312 -18.87 11.48 15.91
N GLN A 313 -18.86 10.17 16.10
CA GLN A 313 -17.97 9.47 17.01
C GLN A 313 -17.56 8.11 16.43
N ILE A 314 -16.52 7.51 16.99
CA ILE A 314 -16.03 6.19 16.60
C ILE A 314 -15.52 5.42 17.81
N HIS A 315 -15.80 4.12 17.87
CA HIS A 315 -15.31 3.26 18.93
C HIS A 315 -13.88 2.78 18.63
N LEU A 316 -12.94 3.04 19.54
CA LEU A 316 -11.58 2.51 19.46
C LEU A 316 -11.39 1.40 20.50
N ALA A 317 -10.75 0.31 20.07
CA ALA A 317 -10.34 -0.77 20.96
C ALA A 317 -8.88 -1.16 20.70
N LEU A 318 -8.01 -0.98 21.68
CA LEU A 318 -6.64 -1.48 21.67
C LEU A 318 -6.60 -2.86 22.30
N ALA A 319 -6.12 -3.86 21.56
CA ALA A 319 -6.00 -5.23 22.02
C ALA A 319 -4.94 -5.38 23.13
N PHE A 320 -5.18 -6.30 24.05
CA PHE A 320 -4.13 -6.82 24.93
C PHE A 320 -3.16 -7.67 24.11
N ASN A 321 -1.87 -7.67 24.47
CA ASN A 321 -0.87 -8.50 23.80
C ASN A 321 0.25 -8.91 24.75
N PRO A 322 0.85 -10.10 24.56
CA PRO A 322 2.08 -10.47 25.25
C PRO A 322 3.29 -9.72 24.64
N SER A 323 4.48 -9.94 25.22
CA SER A 323 5.74 -9.42 24.65
C SER A 323 6.17 -10.10 23.34
N HIS A 324 5.58 -11.25 22.99
CA HIS A 324 5.84 -11.92 21.72
C HIS A 324 5.30 -11.05 20.58
N LEU A 325 6.21 -10.46 19.81
CA LEU A 325 5.85 -9.49 18.77
C LEU A 325 5.00 -10.16 17.67
N GLU A 326 4.17 -9.37 17.01
CA GLU A 326 3.29 -9.76 15.88
C GLU A 326 2.19 -10.80 16.20
N ILE A 327 2.26 -11.56 17.30
CA ILE A 327 1.25 -12.61 17.59
C ILE A 327 -0.15 -12.06 17.90
N VAL A 328 -0.26 -10.77 18.25
CA VAL A 328 -1.55 -10.10 18.46
C VAL A 328 -2.29 -9.83 17.15
N ASP A 329 -1.58 -9.80 16.03
CA ASP A 329 -2.12 -9.43 14.72
C ASP A 329 -3.29 -10.33 14.27
N PRO A 330 -3.15 -11.68 14.24
CA PRO A 330 -4.27 -12.55 13.91
C PRO A 330 -5.40 -12.49 14.96
N VAL A 331 -5.08 -12.18 16.23
CA VAL A 331 -6.09 -12.02 17.29
C VAL A 331 -6.97 -10.80 17.02
N VAL A 332 -6.37 -9.69 16.59
CA VAL A 332 -7.09 -8.47 16.19
C VAL A 332 -7.92 -8.73 14.94
N ALA A 333 -7.38 -9.42 13.93
CA ALA A 333 -8.15 -9.78 12.74
C ALA A 333 -9.37 -10.65 13.09
N GLY A 334 -9.20 -11.65 13.98
CA GLY A 334 -10.31 -12.45 14.49
C GLY A 334 -11.36 -11.63 15.26
N SER A 335 -10.91 -10.68 16.10
CA SER A 335 -11.80 -9.77 16.83
C SER A 335 -12.61 -8.88 15.87
N VAL A 336 -11.96 -8.33 14.85
CA VAL A 336 -12.63 -7.56 13.80
C VAL A 336 -13.64 -8.42 13.04
N ARG A 337 -13.26 -9.64 12.65
CA ARG A 337 -14.16 -10.55 11.95
C ARG A 337 -15.42 -10.84 12.78
N SER A 338 -15.27 -11.09 14.08
CA SER A 338 -16.40 -11.30 14.98
C SER A 338 -17.31 -10.08 15.09
N ARG A 339 -16.74 -8.86 15.15
CA ARG A 339 -17.52 -7.61 15.15
C ARG A 339 -18.24 -7.40 13.83
N GLN A 340 -17.60 -7.69 12.70
CA GLN A 340 -18.24 -7.62 11.37
C GLN A 340 -19.44 -8.57 11.27
N GLU A 341 -19.32 -9.79 11.77
CA GLU A 341 -20.43 -10.75 11.81
C GLU A 341 -21.56 -10.25 12.71
N ARG A 342 -21.24 -9.69 13.89
CA ARG A 342 -22.23 -9.11 14.79
C ARG A 342 -22.97 -7.93 14.17
N PHE A 343 -22.28 -7.06 13.42
CA PHE A 343 -22.87 -5.91 12.74
C PHE A 343 -23.57 -6.26 11.41
N GLY A 344 -23.44 -7.49 10.91
CA GLY A 344 -23.87 -7.83 9.54
C GLY A 344 -23.07 -7.08 8.45
N ASP A 345 -21.82 -6.69 8.74
CA ASP A 345 -20.93 -5.90 7.87
C ASP A 345 -20.33 -6.76 6.75
N THR A 346 -21.17 -7.26 5.84
CA THR A 346 -20.76 -8.12 4.70
C THR A 346 -19.90 -7.36 3.69
N GLU A 347 -20.09 -6.04 3.57
CA GLU A 347 -19.25 -5.15 2.77
C GLU A 347 -17.90 -4.83 3.44
N ARG A 348 -17.75 -5.13 4.73
CA ARG A 348 -16.52 -4.93 5.53
C ARG A 348 -16.05 -3.47 5.53
N LYS A 349 -16.99 -2.54 5.67
CA LYS A 349 -16.73 -1.09 5.69
C LYS A 349 -16.82 -0.50 7.09
N SER A 350 -17.50 -1.17 8.02
CA SER A 350 -17.91 -0.63 9.32
C SER A 350 -16.90 -0.91 10.43
N VAL A 351 -16.04 -1.92 10.27
CA VAL A 351 -14.97 -2.26 11.23
C VAL A 351 -13.61 -2.23 10.53
N LEU A 352 -12.68 -1.44 11.05
CA LEU A 352 -11.34 -1.23 10.50
C LEU A 352 -10.27 -1.82 11.45
N PRO A 353 -9.52 -2.84 11.02
CA PRO A 353 -8.30 -3.24 11.71
C PRO A 353 -7.15 -2.27 11.40
N ILE A 354 -6.43 -1.84 12.43
CA ILE A 354 -5.13 -1.18 12.30
C ILE A 354 -4.09 -2.02 13.05
N LEU A 355 -3.00 -2.39 12.38
CA LEU A 355 -1.90 -3.14 12.99
C LEU A 355 -0.62 -2.31 12.95
N ILE A 356 0.06 -2.20 14.08
CA ILE A 356 1.24 -1.37 14.26
C ILE A 356 2.44 -2.24 14.64
N HIS A 357 3.45 -2.23 13.78
CA HIS A 357 4.56 -3.16 13.80
C HIS A 357 5.89 -2.45 14.07
N GLY A 358 6.91 -3.21 14.49
CA GLY A 358 8.31 -2.77 14.43
C GLY A 358 8.99 -3.31 13.17
N ASP A 359 9.93 -2.58 12.58
CA ASP A 359 10.57 -2.95 11.30
C ASP A 359 11.26 -4.32 11.32
N ALA A 360 12.00 -4.63 12.39
CA ALA A 360 12.68 -5.91 12.50
C ALA A 360 11.70 -7.09 12.70
N ALA A 361 10.64 -6.87 13.47
CA ALA A 361 9.66 -7.91 13.78
C ALA A 361 8.73 -8.20 12.59
N PHE A 362 8.30 -7.15 11.88
CA PHE A 362 7.48 -7.25 10.68
C PHE A 362 8.14 -8.08 9.58
N ALA A 363 9.46 -7.90 9.41
CA ALA A 363 10.23 -8.67 8.43
C ALA A 363 10.57 -10.10 8.90
N GLY A 364 10.67 -10.33 10.21
CA GLY A 364 11.26 -11.55 10.78
C GLY A 364 10.28 -12.57 11.36
N GLN A 365 9.07 -12.17 11.75
CA GLN A 365 8.10 -13.08 12.40
C GLN A 365 7.18 -13.75 11.37
N GLY A 366 7.16 -15.09 11.35
CA GLY A 366 6.36 -15.87 10.39
C GLY A 366 4.86 -15.65 10.45
N VAL A 367 4.34 -15.27 11.63
CA VAL A 367 2.91 -14.98 11.82
C VAL A 367 2.40 -13.83 10.95
N VAL A 368 3.28 -12.89 10.58
CA VAL A 368 2.93 -11.80 9.64
C VAL A 368 2.60 -12.36 8.27
N MET A 369 3.41 -13.29 7.75
CA MET A 369 3.17 -13.97 6.48
C MET A 369 1.91 -14.83 6.53
N GLU A 370 1.69 -15.55 7.63
CA GLU A 370 0.47 -16.34 7.82
C GLU A 370 -0.79 -15.47 7.80
N LEU A 371 -0.78 -14.32 8.50
CA LEU A 371 -1.91 -13.40 8.48
C LEU A 371 -2.13 -12.78 7.09
N PHE A 372 -1.08 -12.39 6.38
CA PHE A 372 -1.21 -11.92 5.01
C PHE A 372 -1.88 -12.96 4.11
N GLN A 373 -1.48 -14.23 4.22
CA GLN A 373 -2.11 -15.31 3.46
C GLN A 373 -3.61 -15.47 3.78
N MET A 374 -4.04 -15.11 4.99
CA MET A 374 -5.44 -15.16 5.42
C MET A 374 -6.26 -13.95 4.98
N SER A 375 -5.63 -12.85 4.54
CA SER A 375 -6.29 -11.54 4.44
C SER A 375 -7.45 -11.49 3.44
N GLN A 376 -7.40 -12.33 2.40
CA GLN A 376 -8.47 -12.49 1.39
C GLN A 376 -9.20 -13.85 1.47
N ALA A 377 -8.78 -14.74 2.37
CA ALA A 377 -9.40 -16.05 2.52
C ALA A 377 -10.81 -15.90 3.14
N ARG A 378 -11.86 -16.44 2.49
CA ARG A 378 -13.28 -16.18 2.85
C ARG A 378 -13.64 -16.30 4.34
N GLY A 379 -13.03 -17.26 5.03
CA GLY A 379 -13.27 -17.53 6.45
C GLY A 379 -12.61 -16.53 7.41
N PHE A 380 -11.60 -15.78 6.93
CA PHE A 380 -10.77 -14.89 7.73
C PHE A 380 -10.78 -13.44 7.25
N ALA A 381 -11.17 -13.21 5.99
CA ALA A 381 -11.13 -11.90 5.37
C ALA A 381 -11.93 -10.86 6.15
N VAL A 382 -11.27 -9.74 6.46
CA VAL A 382 -11.79 -8.57 7.19
C VAL A 382 -11.85 -7.30 6.33
N GLY A 383 -11.64 -7.43 5.02
CA GLY A 383 -11.78 -6.33 4.07
C GLY A 383 -10.55 -5.43 4.04
N GLY A 384 -9.37 -6.04 4.24
CA GLY A 384 -8.09 -5.36 4.30
C GLY A 384 -7.80 -4.71 5.64
N THR A 385 -6.52 -4.72 6.00
CA THR A 385 -5.96 -4.13 7.21
C THR A 385 -5.06 -2.95 6.86
N LEU A 386 -5.12 -1.89 7.66
CA LEU A 386 -4.15 -0.80 7.59
C LEU A 386 -2.95 -1.16 8.46
N HIS A 387 -1.82 -1.45 7.83
CA HIS A 387 -0.57 -1.75 8.52
C HIS A 387 0.30 -0.50 8.63
N VAL A 388 0.83 -0.21 9.82
CA VAL A 388 1.77 0.88 10.07
C VAL A 388 3.04 0.29 10.67
N VAL A 389 4.15 0.37 9.95
CA VAL A 389 5.44 -0.07 10.46
C VAL A 389 6.18 1.13 11.03
N ILE A 390 6.48 1.13 12.33
CA ILE A 390 7.32 2.14 12.99
C ILE A 390 8.77 1.81 12.68
N ASN A 391 9.21 2.16 11.47
CA ASN A 391 10.53 1.84 10.96
C ASN A 391 11.56 2.83 11.47
N ASN A 392 12.01 2.57 12.70
CA ASN A 392 13.05 3.36 13.35
C ASN A 392 14.47 2.91 12.98
N GLN A 393 14.58 2.03 11.97
CA GLN A 393 15.82 1.57 11.35
C GLN A 393 16.72 0.70 12.26
N ILE A 394 16.18 0.19 13.38
CA ILE A 394 16.93 -0.61 14.35
C ILE A 394 16.02 -1.51 15.19
N GLY A 395 16.30 -2.82 15.18
CA GLY A 395 15.71 -3.81 16.09
C GLY A 395 16.63 -4.09 17.28
N PHE A 396 16.30 -3.61 18.48
CA PHE A 396 17.20 -3.68 19.65
C PHE A 396 18.58 -3.06 19.36
N THR A 397 19.59 -3.89 19.04
CA THR A 397 20.99 -3.54 18.67
C THR A 397 21.32 -3.93 17.24
N THR A 398 20.35 -4.42 16.45
CA THR A 398 20.55 -4.88 15.07
C THR A 398 20.01 -3.82 14.11
N SER A 399 20.90 -3.12 13.41
CA SER A 399 20.55 -2.08 12.42
C SER A 399 21.05 -2.40 11.01
N ALA A 400 22.05 -3.30 10.88
CA ALA A 400 22.56 -3.71 9.59
C ALA A 400 21.48 -4.49 8.83
N ARG A 401 21.23 -4.09 7.58
CA ARG A 401 20.12 -4.65 6.80
C ARG A 401 20.28 -6.15 6.60
N ASP A 402 21.49 -6.60 6.29
CA ASP A 402 21.91 -7.98 6.09
C ASP A 402 21.75 -8.88 7.33
N ASP A 403 21.77 -8.30 8.53
CA ASP A 403 21.46 -9.02 9.77
C ASP A 403 19.94 -9.08 10.04
N ALA A 404 19.19 -8.04 9.65
CA ALA A 404 17.78 -7.90 10.00
C ALA A 404 16.82 -8.51 8.95
N ARG A 405 17.20 -8.54 7.68
CA ARG A 405 16.35 -8.99 6.55
C ARG A 405 17.15 -9.25 5.27
N SER A 406 16.54 -9.97 4.33
CA SER A 406 17.17 -10.30 3.02
C SER A 406 16.70 -9.42 1.86
N THR A 407 15.90 -8.39 2.12
CA THR A 407 15.30 -7.52 1.11
C THR A 407 15.61 -6.04 1.39
N LEU A 408 15.21 -5.13 0.50
CA LEU A 408 15.52 -3.70 0.65
C LEU A 408 14.73 -3.08 1.81
N TYR A 409 13.42 -3.28 1.80
CA TYR A 409 12.49 -2.70 2.78
C TYR A 409 12.04 -3.75 3.78
N CYS A 410 11.80 -3.32 5.02
CA CYS A 410 11.18 -4.21 6.02
C CYS A 410 9.77 -4.67 5.60
N THR A 411 9.13 -3.92 4.72
CA THR A 411 7.77 -4.13 4.23
C THR A 411 7.65 -5.03 3.01
N ASP A 412 8.76 -5.55 2.46
CA ASP A 412 8.73 -6.38 1.26
C ASP A 412 7.88 -7.66 1.41
N VAL A 413 7.68 -8.13 2.64
CA VAL A 413 6.76 -9.24 2.96
C VAL A 413 5.33 -8.98 2.44
N ALA A 414 4.87 -7.73 2.43
CA ALA A 414 3.53 -7.36 1.97
C ALA A 414 3.33 -7.55 0.45
N LYS A 415 4.42 -7.65 -0.32
CA LYS A 415 4.35 -7.92 -1.76
C LYS A 415 3.79 -9.31 -2.06
N MET A 416 3.81 -10.24 -1.10
CA MET A 416 3.26 -11.59 -1.28
C MET A 416 1.77 -11.59 -1.63
N ILE A 417 1.01 -10.60 -1.17
CA ILE A 417 -0.42 -10.42 -1.49
C ILE A 417 -0.70 -9.27 -2.46
N GLY A 418 0.35 -8.65 -3.01
CA GLY A 418 0.21 -7.46 -3.85
C GLY A 418 -0.41 -6.27 -3.11
N ALA A 419 -0.07 -6.04 -1.84
CA ALA A 419 -0.47 -4.82 -1.14
C ALA A 419 0.39 -3.62 -1.58
N PRO A 420 -0.17 -2.42 -1.76
CA PRO A 420 0.62 -1.21 -1.93
C PRO A 420 1.40 -0.89 -0.66
N VAL A 421 2.60 -0.33 -0.83
CA VAL A 421 3.44 0.16 0.26
C VAL A 421 3.74 1.64 0.04
N PHE A 422 3.52 2.45 1.07
CA PHE A 422 3.86 3.86 1.10
C PHE A 422 4.96 4.09 2.14
N HIS A 423 6.18 4.34 1.68
CA HIS A 423 7.30 4.75 2.50
C HIS A 423 7.24 6.25 2.69
N VAL A 424 7.20 6.71 3.94
CA VAL A 424 7.04 8.13 4.25
C VAL A 424 8.03 8.58 5.30
N ASN A 425 8.65 9.73 5.05
CA ASN A 425 9.57 10.36 5.99
C ASN A 425 8.81 10.83 7.24
N GLY A 426 9.17 10.31 8.40
CA GLY A 426 8.56 10.66 9.68
C GLY A 426 8.75 12.12 10.08
N ASP A 427 9.73 12.83 9.51
CA ASP A 427 9.94 14.27 9.71
C ASP A 427 9.19 15.16 8.72
N ASP A 428 8.35 14.59 7.84
CA ASP A 428 7.38 15.35 7.05
C ASP A 428 5.94 15.00 7.43
N PRO A 429 5.39 15.63 8.48
CA PRO A 429 4.04 15.33 8.96
C PRO A 429 2.92 15.62 7.95
N ASP A 430 3.14 16.55 7.00
CA ASP A 430 2.18 16.79 5.92
C ASP A 430 2.09 15.54 5.01
N ALA A 431 3.23 14.93 4.69
CA ALA A 431 3.31 13.68 3.91
C ALA A 431 2.73 12.49 4.67
N VAL A 432 3.03 12.37 5.96
CA VAL A 432 2.51 11.30 6.82
C VAL A 432 0.98 11.32 6.87
N VAL A 433 0.38 12.49 7.11
CA VAL A 433 -1.09 12.64 7.15
C VAL A 433 -1.71 12.33 5.78
N PHE A 434 -1.11 12.82 4.70
CA PHE A 434 -1.58 12.52 3.34
C PHE A 434 -1.56 11.01 3.03
N VAL A 435 -0.46 10.32 3.32
CA VAL A 435 -0.32 8.87 3.11
C VAL A 435 -1.29 8.09 3.98
N ALA A 436 -1.53 8.53 5.22
CA ALA A 436 -2.51 7.93 6.13
C ALA A 436 -3.93 7.91 5.52
N GLN A 437 -4.34 9.05 4.97
CA GLN A 437 -5.64 9.21 4.32
C GLN A 437 -5.72 8.39 3.03
N LEU A 438 -4.67 8.44 2.19
CA LEU A 438 -4.59 7.67 0.95
C LEU A 438 -4.67 6.16 1.19
N ALA A 439 -3.97 5.66 2.20
CA ALA A 439 -3.99 4.25 2.58
C ALA A 439 -5.37 3.82 3.09
N TYR A 440 -5.98 4.62 3.98
CA TYR A 440 -7.35 4.36 4.44
C TYR A 440 -8.34 4.34 3.26
N GLU A 441 -8.27 5.30 2.34
CA GLU A 441 -9.10 5.34 1.14
C GLU A 441 -8.89 4.12 0.24
N PHE A 442 -7.65 3.68 0.06
CA PHE A 442 -7.33 2.47 -0.71
C PHE A 442 -8.00 1.24 -0.08
N ARG A 443 -7.86 1.06 1.23
CA ARG A 443 -8.51 -0.03 1.98
C ARG A 443 -10.03 0.04 1.84
N GLN A 444 -10.61 1.23 1.97
CA GLN A 444 -12.06 1.41 1.82
C GLN A 444 -12.53 1.13 0.39
N GLN A 445 -11.76 1.47 -0.63
CA GLN A 445 -12.12 1.24 -2.02
C GLN A 445 -11.98 -0.24 -2.42
N PHE A 446 -10.86 -0.88 -2.07
CA PHE A 446 -10.49 -2.17 -2.65
C PHE A 446 -10.56 -3.34 -1.69
N LYS A 447 -10.80 -3.09 -0.40
CA LYS A 447 -10.93 -4.14 0.63
C LYS A 447 -9.70 -5.06 0.73
N LYS A 448 -8.53 -4.47 0.44
CA LYS A 448 -7.21 -5.11 0.51
C LYS A 448 -6.34 -4.39 1.53
N ASP A 449 -5.38 -5.13 2.07
CA ASP A 449 -4.37 -4.60 2.98
C ASP A 449 -3.51 -3.55 2.28
N VAL A 450 -2.99 -2.64 3.08
CA VAL A 450 -2.11 -1.54 2.66
C VAL A 450 -1.11 -1.28 3.77
N VAL A 451 0.13 -0.99 3.38
CA VAL A 451 1.22 -0.79 4.34
C VAL A 451 1.76 0.63 4.26
N ILE A 452 1.87 1.27 5.41
CA ILE A 452 2.60 2.52 5.60
C ILE A 452 3.92 2.17 6.30
N ASP A 453 5.04 2.40 5.63
CA ASP A 453 6.37 2.34 6.22
C ASP A 453 6.73 3.75 6.75
N LEU A 454 6.49 3.97 8.04
CA LEU A 454 6.81 5.23 8.71
C LEU A 454 8.29 5.24 9.06
N VAL A 455 9.11 5.74 8.13
CA VAL A 455 10.57 5.78 8.27
C VAL A 455 10.95 6.90 9.24
N CYS A 456 11.49 6.49 10.38
CA CYS A 456 11.69 7.34 11.54
C CYS A 456 13.03 6.97 12.22
N TYR A 457 13.20 7.38 13.48
CA TYR A 457 14.37 6.99 14.29
C TYR A 457 13.98 6.72 15.74
N ARG A 458 14.92 6.21 16.55
CA ARG A 458 14.74 6.01 17.99
C ARG A 458 15.64 6.94 18.77
N ARG A 459 15.06 7.92 19.47
CA ARG A 459 15.80 8.94 20.23
C ARG A 459 16.70 8.35 21.31
N TRP A 460 16.21 7.33 22.01
CA TRP A 460 16.86 6.67 23.15
C TRP A 460 17.31 5.24 22.83
N GLY A 461 17.89 4.54 23.81
CA GLY A 461 18.13 3.10 23.72
C GLY A 461 16.85 2.28 23.46
N HIS A 462 16.97 0.96 23.33
CA HIS A 462 15.79 0.11 23.10
C HIS A 462 14.79 0.22 24.25
N ASN A 463 15.31 0.27 25.47
CA ASN A 463 14.65 0.91 26.59
C ASN A 463 15.50 2.10 27.09
N GLU A 464 14.93 2.92 27.95
CA GLU A 464 15.56 4.19 28.37
C GLU A 464 16.77 4.04 29.30
N ALA A 465 17.10 2.82 29.73
CA ALA A 465 18.30 2.51 30.49
C ALA A 465 19.43 1.91 29.63
N ASP A 466 19.18 1.59 28.35
CA ASP A 466 20.19 1.03 27.45
C ASP A 466 21.07 2.14 26.83
N GLU A 467 22.37 1.87 26.65
CA GLU A 467 23.29 2.75 25.91
C GLU A 467 23.45 2.26 24.45
N PRO A 468 22.80 2.92 23.48
CA PRO A 468 22.79 2.44 22.10
C PRO A 468 24.07 2.80 21.31
N ALA A 469 24.87 3.76 21.77
CA ALA A 469 26.12 4.10 21.08
C ALA A 469 27.18 2.97 21.16
N ALA A 470 26.98 1.98 22.04
CA ALA A 470 27.83 0.81 22.13
C ALA A 470 27.84 -0.02 20.83
N THR A 471 26.70 -0.06 20.12
CA THR A 471 26.53 -0.84 18.88
C THR A 471 26.21 0.04 17.67
N GLN A 472 25.60 1.21 17.86
CA GLN A 472 25.24 2.15 16.78
C GLN A 472 25.80 3.57 16.99
N PRO A 473 27.12 3.75 17.12
CA PRO A 473 27.70 5.05 17.45
C PRO A 473 27.42 6.13 16.39
N VAL A 474 27.52 5.80 15.09
CA VAL A 474 27.32 6.76 13.99
C VAL A 474 25.87 7.24 13.93
N MET A 475 24.91 6.31 14.03
CA MET A 475 23.48 6.62 14.02
C MET A 475 23.10 7.54 15.19
N TYR A 476 23.56 7.22 16.41
CA TYR A 476 23.20 8.02 17.57
C TYR A 476 23.96 9.35 17.65
N GLN A 477 25.11 9.49 16.99
CA GLN A 477 25.73 10.80 16.78
C GLN A 477 24.88 11.70 15.88
N ALA A 478 24.27 11.16 14.82
CA ALA A 478 23.34 11.89 13.96
C ALA A 478 22.07 12.26 14.74
N ILE A 479 21.43 11.29 15.40
CA ILE A 479 20.22 11.51 16.20
C ILE A 479 20.43 12.61 17.24
N ARG A 480 21.54 12.59 18.01
CA ARG A 480 21.81 13.60 19.05
C ARG A 480 21.89 15.04 18.52
N LYS A 481 22.22 15.23 17.24
CA LYS A 481 22.27 16.56 16.57
C LYS A 481 20.97 16.90 15.85
N HIS A 482 20.08 15.92 15.68
CA HIS A 482 18.87 16.05 14.91
C HIS A 482 17.75 16.67 15.74
N GLN A 483 17.16 17.74 15.22
CA GLN A 483 15.98 18.39 15.82
C GLN A 483 14.81 17.40 15.87
N THR A 484 13.90 17.61 16.80
CA THR A 484 12.70 16.77 16.88
C THR A 484 11.74 17.05 15.73
N THR A 485 10.92 16.05 15.37
CA THR A 485 9.88 16.19 14.33
C THR A 485 8.96 17.38 14.61
N ARG A 486 8.59 17.59 15.88
CA ARG A 486 7.74 18.71 16.32
C ARG A 486 8.43 20.06 16.12
N GLU A 487 9.71 20.20 16.48
CA GLU A 487 10.48 21.44 16.26
C GLU A 487 10.65 21.76 14.77
N LEU A 488 10.96 20.74 13.95
CA LEU A 488 11.07 20.88 12.49
C LEU A 488 9.74 21.37 11.88
N TYR A 489 8.63 20.75 12.26
CA TYR A 489 7.32 21.10 11.73
C TYR A 489 6.83 22.47 12.22
N ALA A 490 7.05 22.82 13.48
CA ALA A 490 6.74 24.16 13.99
C ALA A 490 7.49 25.25 13.20
N THR A 491 8.79 25.06 12.98
CA THR A 491 9.63 25.98 12.21
C THR A 491 9.11 26.11 10.76
N LYS A 492 8.72 25.00 10.13
CA LYS A 492 8.10 25.01 8.79
C LYS A 492 6.82 25.85 8.79
N LEU A 493 5.89 25.59 9.71
CA LEU A 493 4.62 26.32 9.79
C LEU A 493 4.78 27.81 10.10
N GLU A 494 5.76 28.18 10.91
CA GLU A 494 6.10 29.58 11.19
C GLU A 494 6.63 30.27 9.93
N SER A 495 7.56 29.62 9.21
CA SER A 495 8.14 30.17 7.97
C SER A 495 7.11 30.37 6.86
N GLU A 496 6.06 29.54 6.84
CA GLU A 496 4.95 29.61 5.90
C GLU A 496 3.79 30.49 6.40
N GLY A 497 3.91 31.10 7.60
CA GLY A 497 2.90 31.99 8.17
C GLY A 497 1.60 31.31 8.61
N VAL A 498 1.61 29.99 8.83
CA VAL A 498 0.44 29.22 9.29
C VAL A 498 0.20 29.43 10.79
N ILE A 499 1.27 29.55 11.57
CA ILE A 499 1.25 29.83 13.01
C ILE A 499 2.23 30.96 13.35
N SER A 500 2.06 31.56 14.53
CA SER A 500 3.09 32.40 15.14
C SER A 500 3.98 31.58 16.10
N ALA A 501 5.16 32.09 16.43
CA ALA A 501 6.05 31.45 17.40
C ALA A 501 5.41 31.31 18.80
N ASP A 502 4.58 32.29 19.20
CA ASP A 502 3.87 32.26 20.47
C ASP A 502 2.81 31.13 20.50
N GLU A 503 2.15 30.84 19.37
CA GLU A 503 1.21 29.72 19.26
C GLU A 503 1.88 28.37 19.50
N ALA A 504 3.06 28.13 18.89
CA ALA A 504 3.78 26.87 19.05
C ALA A 504 4.19 26.63 20.51
N LYS A 505 4.64 27.67 21.21
CA LYS A 505 4.97 27.61 22.64
C LYS A 505 3.73 27.40 23.50
N ALA A 506 2.65 28.12 23.24
CA ALA A 506 1.39 27.98 23.96
C ALA A 506 0.84 26.54 23.89
N MET A 507 0.98 25.85 22.75
CA MET A 507 0.58 24.43 22.64
C MET A 507 1.34 23.52 23.62
N VAL A 508 2.65 23.75 23.81
CA VAL A 508 3.47 22.97 24.77
C VAL A 508 3.00 23.22 26.20
N ASP A 509 2.87 24.51 26.56
CA ASP A 509 2.49 24.91 27.91
C ASP A 509 1.08 24.40 28.26
N ASN A 510 0.13 24.52 27.33
CA ASN A 510 -1.23 24.00 27.49
C ASN A 510 -1.27 22.48 27.64
N TYR A 511 -0.48 21.74 26.84
CA TYR A 511 -0.42 20.29 26.96
C TYR A 511 0.15 19.85 28.30
N ARG A 512 1.24 20.48 28.76
CA ARG A 512 1.83 20.22 30.07
C ARG A 512 0.84 20.50 31.20
N ALA A 513 0.10 21.61 31.13
CA ALA A 513 -0.93 21.94 32.12
C ALA A 513 -2.01 20.86 32.20
N LYS A 514 -2.45 20.29 31.07
CA LYS A 514 -3.40 19.16 31.04
C LYS A 514 -2.85 17.91 31.72
N LEU A 515 -1.57 17.58 31.52
CA LEU A 515 -0.94 16.44 32.20
C LEU A 515 -0.87 16.65 33.71
N ASP A 516 -0.51 17.85 34.16
CA ASP A 516 -0.43 18.20 35.58
C ASP A 516 -1.81 18.22 36.25
N SER A 517 -2.84 18.71 35.55
CA SER A 517 -4.23 18.67 36.04
C SER A 517 -4.87 17.29 35.91
N GLY A 518 -4.33 16.39 35.08
CA GLY A 518 -4.89 15.07 34.80
C GLY A 518 -6.13 15.08 33.91
N GLU A 519 -6.30 16.15 33.15
CA GLU A 519 -7.32 16.26 32.11
C GLU A 519 -7.05 15.31 30.95
N PHE A 520 -8.12 14.96 30.23
CA PHE A 520 -7.99 14.17 29.00
C PHE A 520 -7.31 14.98 27.90
N THR A 521 -6.42 14.34 27.17
CA THR A 521 -5.62 14.93 26.07
C THR A 521 -6.24 14.72 24.69
N THR A 522 -7.36 14.00 24.64
CA THR A 522 -8.11 13.64 23.44
C THR A 522 -9.60 13.91 23.66
N GLU A 523 -10.31 14.23 22.58
CA GLU A 523 -11.74 14.51 22.58
C GLU A 523 -12.55 13.20 22.75
N LEU A 524 -12.90 12.86 23.99
CA LEU A 524 -13.77 11.72 24.29
C LEU A 524 -15.24 12.04 23.93
N ALA A 525 -15.93 11.09 23.33
CA ALA A 525 -17.37 11.18 23.12
C ALA A 525 -18.13 10.82 24.40
N SER A 526 -19.35 11.35 24.54
CA SER A 526 -20.29 10.89 25.56
C SER A 526 -20.58 9.40 25.36
N LYS A 527 -20.56 8.62 26.44
CA LYS A 527 -20.79 7.17 26.40
C LYS A 527 -22.04 6.85 25.59
N HIS A 528 -21.86 6.13 24.48
CA HIS A 528 -22.97 5.72 23.64
C HIS A 528 -23.44 4.33 24.05
N THR A 529 -24.75 4.18 24.29
CA THR A 529 -25.39 2.88 24.42
C THR A 529 -26.07 2.56 23.10
N ASP A 530 -25.44 1.72 22.28
CA ASP A 530 -26.11 1.05 21.15
C ASP A 530 -26.45 -0.41 21.49
N GLU A 531 -27.16 -1.09 20.58
CA GLU A 531 -27.51 -2.51 20.73
C GLU A 531 -26.30 -3.47 20.69
N PHE A 532 -25.14 -2.96 20.26
CA PHE A 532 -23.91 -3.71 20.08
C PHE A 532 -22.91 -3.51 21.21
N VAL A 533 -23.25 -2.74 22.25
CA VAL A 533 -22.45 -2.69 23.48
C VAL A 533 -22.25 -4.10 24.02
N ILE A 534 -21.01 -4.43 24.35
CA ILE A 534 -20.64 -5.73 24.89
C ILE A 534 -20.92 -5.71 26.41
N ASP A 535 -21.84 -6.57 26.85
CA ASP A 535 -22.12 -6.78 28.27
C ASP A 535 -21.90 -8.25 28.65
N TRP A 536 -20.74 -8.52 29.26
CA TRP A 536 -20.38 -9.84 29.78
C TRP A 536 -20.93 -10.10 31.18
N SER A 537 -21.60 -9.15 31.83
CA SER A 537 -22.02 -9.28 33.25
C SER A 537 -22.82 -10.56 33.52
N LYS A 538 -23.64 -11.00 32.55
CA LYS A 538 -24.45 -12.22 32.61
C LYS A 538 -23.62 -13.52 32.58
N TYR A 539 -22.38 -13.47 32.11
CA TYR A 539 -21.49 -14.62 31.91
C TYR A 539 -20.32 -14.67 32.91
N LEU A 540 -20.10 -13.60 33.67
CA LEU A 540 -19.03 -13.52 34.67
C LEU A 540 -19.43 -14.10 36.04
N SER A 541 -20.68 -14.57 36.18
CA SER A 541 -21.19 -15.25 37.37
C SER A 541 -21.28 -16.76 37.16
N GLY A 542 -20.76 -17.54 38.09
CA GLY A 542 -20.84 -19.00 38.09
C GLY A 542 -19.52 -19.67 38.47
N LYS A 543 -19.55 -20.98 38.67
CA LYS A 543 -18.39 -21.84 38.95
C LYS A 543 -18.32 -22.99 37.95
N LEU A 544 -17.12 -23.58 37.80
CA LEU A 544 -16.90 -24.72 36.90
C LEU A 544 -17.71 -25.97 37.29
N ASP A 545 -18.05 -26.11 38.58
CA ASP A 545 -18.84 -27.22 39.12
C ASP A 545 -20.35 -26.94 39.14
N ASP A 546 -20.79 -25.78 38.63
CA ASP A 546 -22.22 -25.47 38.55
C ASP A 546 -22.93 -26.48 37.64
N THR A 547 -24.03 -27.04 38.15
CA THR A 547 -24.85 -27.97 37.36
C THR A 547 -25.67 -27.19 36.34
N VAL A 548 -25.35 -27.38 35.07
CA VAL A 548 -26.03 -26.74 33.94
C VAL A 548 -26.93 -27.72 33.19
N LYS A 549 -28.11 -27.24 32.80
CA LYS A 549 -29.09 -28.05 32.05
C LYS A 549 -28.73 -28.10 30.56
N THR A 550 -28.02 -29.16 30.17
CA THR A 550 -27.57 -29.38 28.78
C THR A 550 -28.44 -30.38 28.00
N ASN A 551 -29.52 -30.88 28.58
CA ASN A 551 -30.37 -31.89 27.94
C ASN A 551 -31.22 -31.31 26.80
N VAL A 552 -31.32 -32.04 25.71
CA VAL A 552 -32.14 -31.70 24.53
C VAL A 552 -33.18 -32.81 24.30
N LYS A 553 -34.37 -32.47 23.81
CA LYS A 553 -35.40 -33.46 23.49
C LYS A 553 -34.90 -34.37 22.35
N ARG A 554 -35.09 -35.69 22.48
CA ARG A 554 -34.71 -36.67 21.44
C ARG A 554 -35.30 -36.35 20.07
N GLN A 555 -36.55 -35.87 20.02
CA GLN A 555 -37.19 -35.46 18.78
C GLN A 555 -36.41 -34.36 18.05
N THR A 556 -35.90 -33.38 18.78
CA THR A 556 -35.05 -32.31 18.22
C THR A 556 -33.75 -32.87 17.67
N LEU A 557 -33.11 -33.83 18.38
CA LEU A 557 -31.90 -34.49 17.89
C LEU A 557 -32.17 -35.26 16.59
N ASN A 558 -33.30 -35.98 16.50
CA ASN A 558 -33.68 -36.71 15.29
C ASN A 558 -33.93 -35.74 14.11
N GLN A 559 -34.61 -34.61 14.36
CA GLN A 559 -34.86 -33.59 13.33
C GLN A 559 -33.56 -32.97 12.82
N LEU A 560 -32.63 -32.61 13.71
CA LEU A 560 -31.32 -32.09 13.33
C LEU A 560 -30.50 -33.12 12.57
N ALA A 561 -30.51 -34.38 13.00
CA ALA A 561 -29.83 -35.47 12.30
C ALA A 561 -30.37 -35.64 10.88
N ALA A 562 -31.69 -35.60 10.69
CA ALA A 562 -32.28 -35.65 9.35
C ALA A 562 -31.84 -34.46 8.49
N LEU A 563 -31.88 -33.24 9.04
CA LEU A 563 -31.48 -32.01 8.34
C LEU A 563 -30.01 -32.05 7.89
N ILE A 564 -29.08 -32.45 8.77
CA ILE A 564 -27.65 -32.54 8.45
C ILE A 564 -27.37 -33.59 7.35
N ASN A 565 -28.13 -34.68 7.32
CA ASN A 565 -27.95 -35.76 6.35
C ASN A 565 -28.78 -35.60 5.06
N THR A 566 -29.57 -34.54 4.94
CA THR A 566 -30.35 -34.26 3.73
C THR A 566 -29.57 -33.31 2.83
N ILE A 567 -29.08 -33.82 1.71
CA ILE A 567 -28.48 -33.02 0.64
C ILE A 567 -29.56 -32.50 -0.32
N PRO A 568 -29.35 -31.35 -1.00
CA PRO A 568 -30.26 -30.87 -2.04
C PRO A 568 -30.44 -31.92 -3.16
N THR A 569 -31.62 -32.00 -3.75
CA THR A 569 -31.94 -33.00 -4.79
C THR A 569 -31.22 -32.78 -6.11
N ASP A 570 -30.62 -31.61 -6.28
CA ASP A 570 -29.91 -31.11 -7.45
C ASP A 570 -28.38 -31.09 -7.29
N VAL A 571 -27.86 -31.59 -6.16
CA VAL A 571 -26.44 -31.93 -5.93
C VAL A 571 -26.27 -33.43 -6.14
#